data_AF-A0A519TNP8-F1
#
_entry.id   AF-A0A519TNP8-F1
#
_cell.length_a   1.000
_cell.length_b   1.000
_cell.length_c   1.000
_cell.angle_alpha   90.00
_cell.angle_beta   90.00
_cell.angle_gamma   90.00
#
_symmetry.space_group_name_H-M   'P 1'
#
loop_
_entity.id
_entity.type
_entity.pdbx_description
1 polymer ?
#
loop_
_entity_poly.entity_id
_entity_poly.type
_entity_poly.pdbx_seq_one_letter_code
_entity_poly.pdbx_strand_id
1 'polypeptide(L)'
;MQKIFRHAAFGTLLAAGFAHTAAAQNASALYQPRDIKRAFDRGTRAADGRPGPKYWQNRARYDITVQAAPPARDIRGRETITYFNNSPDTLKSLVIRLIQNIHKPGVAREGDAAPDYLTSGVAIDSFAVGGQARPYAGRGSATAQT
;
A
#
# COMPACT_ATOMS: atom_id res chain seq x y z
N MET A 1 94.68 -18.34 -17.18
CA MET A 1 94.59 -17.76 -18.53
C MET A 1 93.17 -17.21 -18.68
N GLN A 2 92.91 -15.95 -18.33
CA GLN A 2 92.93 -14.74 -19.18
C GLN A 2 92.05 -14.80 -20.45
N LYS A 3 90.99 -13.96 -20.48
CA LYS A 3 90.51 -13.03 -21.55
C LYS A 3 88.96 -12.95 -21.56
N ILE A 4 88.32 -11.87 -21.09
CA ILE A 4 88.03 -10.53 -21.69
C ILE A 4 86.79 -10.53 -22.62
N PHE A 5 85.99 -9.45 -22.51
CA PHE A 5 85.03 -8.77 -23.43
C PHE A 5 83.62 -8.63 -22.83
N ARG A 6 83.23 -7.47 -22.26
CA ARG A 6 82.86 -6.13 -22.81
C ARG A 6 81.43 -6.04 -23.42
N HIS A 7 80.64 -5.20 -22.75
CA HIS A 7 79.57 -4.29 -23.24
C HIS A 7 78.16 -4.87 -23.48
N ALA A 8 77.18 -4.36 -22.73
CA ALA A 8 76.20 -3.41 -23.26
C ALA A 8 75.29 -2.91 -22.12
N ALA A 9 75.27 -1.59 -21.94
CA ALA A 9 74.23 -0.91 -21.19
C ALA A 9 72.92 -0.99 -21.99
N PHE A 10 71.85 -1.48 -21.37
CA PHE A 10 70.49 -1.27 -21.86
C PHE A 10 69.69 -0.63 -20.73
N GLY A 11 69.51 0.69 -20.86
CA GLY A 11 68.68 1.49 -19.97
C GLY A 11 67.26 0.95 -20.00
N THR A 12 66.78 0.49 -18.86
CA THR A 12 65.37 0.17 -18.67
C THR A 12 64.68 1.45 -18.21
N LEU A 13 63.77 1.96 -19.05
CA LEU A 13 62.89 3.08 -18.76
C LEU A 13 62.23 2.90 -17.39
N LEU A 14 62.32 3.94 -16.56
CA LEU A 14 61.54 4.09 -15.34
C LEU A 14 60.07 4.29 -15.74
N ALA A 15 59.26 3.23 -15.70
CA ALA A 15 57.81 3.35 -15.82
C ALA A 15 57.27 3.96 -14.51
N ALA A 16 57.06 5.28 -14.50
CA ALA A 16 56.38 5.96 -13.42
C ALA A 16 54.92 5.47 -13.36
N GLY A 17 54.64 4.58 -12.42
CA GLY A 17 53.29 4.09 -12.15
C GLY A 17 52.40 5.22 -11.66
N PHE A 18 51.37 5.56 -12.44
CA PHE A 18 50.26 6.38 -11.96
C PHE A 18 49.41 5.55 -11.00
N ALA A 19 49.73 5.60 -9.70
CA ALA A 19 48.83 5.12 -8.67
C ALA A 19 47.62 6.08 -8.59
N HIS A 20 46.55 5.77 -9.32
CA HIS A 20 45.26 6.43 -9.11
C HIS A 20 44.63 5.85 -7.84
N THR A 21 44.79 6.55 -6.71
CA THR A 21 43.92 6.34 -5.55
C THR A 21 42.52 6.81 -5.93
N ALA A 22 41.63 5.87 -6.27
CA ALA A 22 40.22 6.16 -6.40
C ALA A 22 39.69 6.56 -5.01
N ALA A 23 39.47 7.86 -4.79
CA ALA A 23 38.74 8.32 -3.63
C ALA A 23 37.33 7.76 -3.72
N ALA A 24 36.93 6.94 -2.73
CA ALA A 24 35.55 6.51 -2.60
C ALA A 24 34.67 7.75 -2.48
N GLN A 25 33.83 8.00 -3.49
CA GLN A 25 32.84 9.06 -3.42
C GLN A 25 31.87 8.70 -2.29
N ASN A 26 31.94 9.44 -1.19
CA ASN A 26 30.94 9.39 -0.13
C ASN A 26 29.62 9.92 -0.72
N ALA A 27 28.82 9.02 -1.29
CA ALA A 27 27.46 9.35 -1.70
C ALA A 27 26.67 9.70 -0.45
N SER A 28 26.32 10.98 -0.30
CA SER A 28 25.45 11.45 0.78
C SER A 28 24.14 10.65 0.75
N ALA A 29 23.72 10.16 1.92
CA ALA A 29 22.44 9.46 2.03
C ALA A 29 21.33 10.36 1.49
N LEU A 30 20.57 9.84 0.53
CA LEU A 30 19.42 10.56 -0.03
C LEU A 30 18.39 10.82 1.07
N TYR A 31 17.66 11.92 0.93
CA TYR A 31 16.55 12.21 1.82
C TYR A 31 15.54 11.05 1.81
N GLN A 32 15.23 10.55 3.00
CA GLN A 32 14.22 9.54 3.20
C GLN A 32 13.00 10.16 3.92
N PRO A 33 11.78 10.01 3.36
CA PRO A 33 10.57 10.45 4.03
C PRO A 33 10.42 9.76 5.41
N ARG A 34 9.90 10.50 6.39
CA ARG A 34 9.79 10.06 7.79
C ARG A 34 9.05 8.73 7.94
N ASP A 35 8.04 8.49 7.11
CA ASP A 35 7.24 7.26 7.14
C ASP A 35 8.01 6.03 6.68
N ILE A 36 8.85 6.18 5.65
CA ILE A 36 9.69 5.08 5.17
C ILE A 36 10.78 4.78 6.20
N LYS A 37 11.41 5.82 6.79
CA LYS A 37 12.41 5.62 7.84
C LYS A 37 11.79 4.86 9.01
N ARG A 38 10.61 5.28 9.46
CA ARG A 38 9.87 4.62 10.53
C ARG A 38 9.51 3.17 10.20
N ALA A 39 9.15 2.86 8.95
CA ALA A 39 8.86 1.50 8.51
C ALA A 39 10.09 0.58 8.57
N PHE A 40 11.27 1.10 8.24
CA PHE A 40 12.54 0.38 8.37
C PHE A 40 12.93 0.21 9.83
N ASP A 41 12.90 1.29 10.62
CA ASP A 41 13.20 1.26 12.07
C ASP A 41 12.27 0.27 12.81
N ARG A 42 10.99 0.20 12.41
CA ARG A 42 10.01 -0.75 12.96
C ARG A 42 10.10 -2.15 12.38
N GLY A 43 10.97 -2.40 11.39
CA GLY A 43 11.13 -3.70 10.75
C GLY A 43 9.88 -4.18 9.99
N THR A 44 8.96 -3.29 9.63
CA THR A 44 7.76 -3.63 8.87
C THR A 44 8.04 -3.66 7.36
N ARG A 45 9.16 -3.08 6.91
CA ARG A 45 9.59 -3.06 5.51
C ARG A 45 11.11 -3.19 5.43
N ALA A 46 11.61 -3.89 4.42
CA ALA A 46 13.03 -3.95 4.08
C ALA A 46 13.40 -2.91 3.01
N ALA A 47 14.69 -2.56 2.94
CA ALA A 47 15.21 -1.58 1.98
C ALA A 47 15.06 -2.00 0.52
N ASP A 48 14.98 -3.31 0.25
CA ASP A 48 14.73 -3.90 -1.06
C ASP A 48 13.23 -3.91 -1.45
N GLY A 49 12.37 -3.34 -0.62
CA GLY A 49 10.93 -3.30 -0.85
C GLY A 49 10.20 -4.59 -0.49
N ARG A 50 10.81 -5.56 0.18
CA ARG A 50 10.08 -6.71 0.70
C ARG A 50 9.39 -6.40 2.04
N PRO A 51 8.29 -7.11 2.38
CA PRO A 51 7.81 -7.19 3.75
C PRO A 51 8.94 -7.48 4.73
N GLY A 52 9.05 -6.69 5.80
CA GLY A 52 10.01 -6.95 6.86
C GLY A 52 9.53 -8.04 7.83
N PRO A 53 10.39 -8.51 8.76
CA PRO A 53 10.03 -9.56 9.71
C PRO A 53 8.83 -9.22 10.63
N LYS A 54 8.55 -7.92 10.84
CA LYS A 54 7.42 -7.43 11.64
C LYS A 54 6.25 -6.93 10.77
N TYR A 55 6.25 -7.27 9.49
CA TYR A 55 5.16 -6.92 8.58
C TYR A 55 3.86 -7.60 8.98
N TRP A 56 2.75 -6.90 8.81
CA TRP A 56 1.41 -7.39 9.14
C TRP A 56 0.44 -7.04 8.02
N GLN A 57 -0.64 -7.82 7.93
CA GLN A 57 -1.77 -7.54 7.04
C GLN A 57 -3.07 -7.74 7.80
N ASN A 58 -3.96 -6.77 7.74
CA ASN A 58 -5.30 -6.96 8.25
C ASN A 58 -6.13 -7.77 7.26
N ARG A 59 -7.14 -8.48 7.77
CA ARG A 59 -8.08 -9.22 6.94
C ARG A 59 -9.50 -9.05 7.47
N ALA A 60 -10.47 -9.31 6.61
CA ALA A 60 -11.86 -9.41 6.99
C ALA A 60 -12.46 -10.69 6.42
N ARG A 61 -13.38 -11.30 7.17
CA ARG A 61 -14.24 -12.36 6.70
C ARG A 61 -15.65 -11.81 6.56
N TYR A 62 -16.29 -12.17 5.46
CA TYR A 62 -17.64 -11.73 5.10
C TYR A 62 -18.53 -12.96 4.99
N ASP A 63 -19.60 -13.00 5.77
CA ASP A 63 -20.68 -13.96 5.62
C ASP A 63 -21.91 -13.19 5.12
N ILE A 64 -22.24 -13.35 3.84
CA ILE A 64 -23.26 -12.56 3.14
C ILE A 64 -24.39 -13.48 2.68
N THR A 65 -25.62 -13.16 3.08
CA THR A 65 -26.85 -13.79 2.59
C THR A 65 -27.65 -12.77 1.81
N VAL A 66 -28.02 -13.10 0.57
CA VAL A 66 -28.70 -12.20 -0.35
C VAL A 66 -29.88 -12.89 -1.01
N GLN A 67 -30.96 -12.14 -1.23
CA GLN A 67 -32.13 -12.54 -2.00
C GLN A 67 -32.45 -11.47 -3.05
N ALA A 68 -32.61 -11.91 -4.30
CA ALA A 68 -33.22 -11.10 -5.35
C ALA A 68 -34.74 -11.21 -5.27
N ALA A 69 -35.44 -10.09 -5.40
CA ALA A 69 -36.89 -10.01 -5.29
C ALA A 69 -37.52 -9.50 -6.60
N PRO A 70 -37.60 -10.33 -7.66
CA PRO A 70 -38.42 -10.01 -8.83
C PRO A 70 -39.93 -10.09 -8.48
N PRO A 71 -40.79 -9.25 -9.09
CA PRO A 71 -40.48 -8.23 -10.10
C PRO A 71 -40.05 -6.88 -9.50
N ALA A 72 -39.96 -6.75 -8.18
CA ALA A 72 -39.67 -5.49 -7.48
C ALA A 72 -38.28 -4.89 -7.79
N ARG A 73 -37.37 -5.68 -8.40
CA ARG A 73 -35.99 -5.27 -8.76
C ARG A 73 -35.13 -4.91 -7.55
N ASP A 74 -35.48 -5.46 -6.39
CA ASP A 74 -34.73 -5.25 -5.15
C ASP A 74 -33.76 -6.40 -4.88
N ILE A 75 -32.63 -6.06 -4.27
CA ILE A 75 -31.71 -6.99 -3.63
C ILE A 75 -31.75 -6.74 -2.12
N ARG A 76 -32.14 -7.75 -1.34
CA ARG A 76 -32.20 -7.69 0.13
C ARG A 76 -31.23 -8.69 0.73
N GLY A 77 -30.70 -8.41 1.92
CA GLY A 77 -29.77 -9.35 2.53
C GLY A 77 -29.29 -8.94 3.91
N ARG A 78 -28.44 -9.81 4.46
CA ARG A 78 -27.70 -9.60 5.70
C ARG A 78 -26.23 -9.90 5.45
N GLU A 79 -25.38 -9.07 6.01
CA GLU A 79 -23.93 -9.23 5.99
C GLU A 79 -23.39 -9.22 7.41
N THR A 80 -22.53 -10.20 7.73
CA THR A 80 -21.73 -10.20 8.95
C THR A 80 -20.27 -10.04 8.56
N ILE A 81 -19.62 -9.02 9.11
CA ILE A 81 -18.21 -8.72 8.87
C ILE A 81 -17.41 -9.05 10.14
N THR A 82 -16.48 -9.99 10.05
CA THR A 82 -15.49 -10.23 11.11
C THR A 82 -14.16 -9.63 10.69
N TYR A 83 -13.74 -8.54 11.33
CA TYR A 83 -12.47 -7.87 11.06
C TYR A 83 -11.36 -8.36 11.98
N PHE A 84 -10.19 -8.63 11.41
CA PHE A 84 -9.00 -9.04 12.15
C PHE A 84 -7.93 -7.96 12.01
N ASN A 85 -7.71 -7.21 13.09
CA ASN A 85 -6.62 -6.24 13.20
C ASN A 85 -5.34 -6.96 13.64
N ASN A 86 -4.46 -7.25 12.71
CA ASN A 86 -3.13 -7.80 12.97
C ASN A 86 -2.06 -6.70 13.12
N SER A 87 -2.45 -5.43 12.99
CA SER A 87 -1.59 -4.28 13.31
C SER A 87 -1.24 -4.26 14.81
N PRO A 88 -0.03 -3.83 15.19
CA PRO A 88 0.29 -3.52 16.58
C PRO A 88 -0.45 -2.27 17.10
N ASP A 89 -1.04 -1.48 16.21
CA ASP A 89 -1.74 -0.24 16.57
C ASP A 89 -3.24 -0.51 16.83
N THR A 90 -3.80 0.18 17.83
CA THR A 90 -5.22 0.09 18.17
C THR A 90 -6.09 0.72 17.09
N LEU A 91 -7.02 -0.06 16.53
CA LEU A 91 -8.00 0.42 15.57
C LEU A 91 -9.13 1.18 16.27
N LYS A 92 -9.26 2.47 15.98
CA LYS A 92 -10.28 3.35 16.60
C LYS A 92 -11.60 3.42 15.81
N SER A 93 -11.54 3.19 14.51
CA SER A 93 -12.69 3.26 13.61
C SER A 93 -12.53 2.29 12.44
N LEU A 94 -13.67 1.85 11.91
CA LEU A 94 -13.77 1.03 10.70
C LEU A 94 -14.55 1.82 9.65
N VAL A 95 -13.96 1.95 8.47
CA VAL A 95 -14.63 2.57 7.32
C VAL A 95 -15.16 1.46 6.43
N ILE A 96 -16.46 1.46 6.19
CA ILE A 96 -17.14 0.49 5.31
C ILE A 96 -17.62 1.27 4.09
N ARG A 97 -17.26 0.77 2.90
CA ARG A 97 -17.62 1.39 1.64
C ARG A 97 -18.88 0.74 1.08
N LEU A 98 -19.96 1.51 0.99
CA LEU A 98 -21.20 1.09 0.35
C LEU A 98 -21.13 1.39 -1.15
N ILE A 99 -20.56 0.46 -1.92
CA ILE A 99 -20.23 0.67 -3.34
C ILE A 99 -21.47 1.09 -4.15
N GLN A 100 -22.63 0.48 -3.89
CA GLN A 100 -23.87 0.77 -4.61
C GLN A 100 -24.37 2.21 -4.42
N ASN A 101 -23.86 2.95 -3.42
CA ASN A 101 -24.17 4.38 -3.28
C ASN A 101 -23.59 5.23 -4.42
N ILE A 102 -22.74 4.69 -5.29
CA ILE A 102 -22.33 5.34 -6.54
C ILE A 102 -23.52 5.66 -7.46
N HIS A 103 -24.66 4.98 -7.28
CA HIS A 103 -25.88 5.20 -8.06
C HIS A 103 -26.79 6.31 -7.49
N LYS A 104 -26.42 6.96 -6.38
CA LYS A 104 -27.23 8.04 -5.81
C LYS A 104 -27.22 9.31 -6.67
N PRO A 105 -28.32 10.07 -6.76
CA PRO A 105 -28.30 11.40 -7.36
C PRO A 105 -27.23 12.30 -6.73
N GLY A 106 -26.58 13.15 -7.54
CA GLY A 106 -25.59 14.13 -7.07
C GLY A 106 -24.18 13.58 -6.76
N VAL A 107 -23.93 12.29 -6.96
CA VAL A 107 -22.57 11.74 -6.87
C VAL A 107 -21.72 12.19 -8.05
N ALA A 108 -20.48 12.59 -7.79
CA ALA A 108 -19.51 12.96 -8.82
C ALA A 108 -19.20 11.77 -9.73
N ARG A 109 -19.28 11.99 -11.04
CA ARG A 109 -19.02 11.03 -12.11
C ARG A 109 -18.36 11.78 -13.26
N GLU A 110 -17.69 11.05 -14.15
CA GLU A 110 -17.08 11.64 -15.34
C GLU A 110 -18.14 12.20 -16.32
N GLY A 111 -19.32 11.60 -16.36
CA GLY A 111 -20.45 12.06 -17.16
C GLY A 111 -21.79 11.84 -16.47
N ASP A 112 -22.85 12.30 -17.14
CA ASP A 112 -24.22 12.20 -16.63
C ASP A 112 -24.69 10.75 -16.55
N ALA A 113 -25.53 10.47 -15.55
CA ALA A 113 -26.20 9.18 -15.39
C ALA A 113 -27.64 9.29 -15.88
N ALA A 114 -28.07 8.32 -16.69
CA ALA A 114 -29.47 8.20 -17.10
C ALA A 114 -30.39 7.99 -15.88
N PRO A 115 -31.67 8.43 -15.92
CA PRO A 115 -32.57 8.29 -14.78
C PRO A 115 -32.77 6.86 -14.28
N ASP A 116 -32.71 5.87 -15.17
CA ASP A 116 -32.84 4.43 -14.88
C ASP A 116 -31.58 3.80 -14.26
N TYR A 117 -30.45 4.49 -14.31
CA TYR A 117 -29.22 4.11 -13.60
C TYR A 117 -29.24 4.56 -12.12
N LEU A 118 -30.05 5.56 -11.79
CA LEU A 118 -30.06 6.18 -10.47
C LEU A 118 -30.92 5.39 -9.48
N THR A 119 -30.44 5.29 -8.23
CA THR A 119 -31.15 4.64 -7.12
C THR A 119 -31.07 5.48 -5.85
N SER A 120 -31.87 5.15 -4.83
CA SER A 120 -31.74 5.76 -3.49
C SER A 120 -30.43 5.38 -2.77
N GLY A 121 -29.68 4.42 -3.31
CA GLY A 121 -28.53 3.78 -2.66
C GLY A 121 -28.95 2.67 -1.70
N VAL A 122 -27.99 2.20 -0.92
CA VAL A 122 -28.17 1.14 0.08
C VAL A 122 -28.98 1.67 1.26
N ALA A 123 -30.10 1.01 1.55
CA ALA A 123 -30.82 1.16 2.81
C ALA A 123 -30.26 0.19 3.85
N ILE A 124 -30.02 0.68 5.07
CA ILE A 124 -29.59 -0.15 6.21
C ILE A 124 -30.71 -0.16 7.24
N ASP A 125 -31.41 -1.29 7.32
CA ASP A 125 -32.55 -1.48 8.24
C ASP A 125 -32.07 -1.65 9.69
N SER A 126 -30.95 -2.34 9.87
CA SER A 126 -30.36 -2.58 11.19
C SER A 126 -28.84 -2.67 11.13
N PHE A 127 -28.18 -2.23 12.19
CA PHE A 127 -26.73 -2.28 12.33
C PHE A 127 -26.37 -2.68 13.76
N ALA A 128 -25.37 -3.54 13.90
CA ALA A 128 -24.87 -3.99 15.19
C ALA A 128 -23.35 -4.15 15.17
N VAL A 129 -22.71 -3.89 16.32
CA VAL A 129 -21.27 -4.08 16.52
C VAL A 129 -21.08 -4.93 17.76
N GLY A 130 -20.40 -6.07 17.62
CA GLY A 130 -20.22 -7.02 18.72
C GLY A 130 -21.54 -7.55 19.29
N GLY A 131 -22.56 -7.72 18.43
CA GLY A 131 -23.91 -8.15 18.84
C GLY A 131 -24.79 -7.06 19.46
N GLN A 132 -24.26 -5.85 19.68
CA GLN A 132 -25.02 -4.73 20.25
C GLN A 132 -25.58 -3.84 19.13
N ALA A 133 -26.90 -3.65 19.10
CA ALA A 133 -27.55 -2.77 18.14
C ALA A 133 -27.05 -1.33 18.27
N ARG A 134 -26.81 -0.67 17.14
CA ARG A 134 -26.34 0.72 17.06
C ARG A 134 -27.11 1.46 15.97
N PRO A 135 -27.41 2.75 16.15
CA PRO A 135 -27.96 3.55 15.07
C PRO A 135 -26.94 3.64 13.92
N TYR A 136 -27.40 3.42 12.69
CA TYR A 136 -26.58 3.69 11.51
C TYR A 136 -26.58 5.19 11.22
N ALA A 137 -25.52 5.88 11.62
CA ALA A 137 -25.30 7.29 11.30
C ALA A 137 -24.63 7.40 9.92
N GLY A 138 -25.39 7.14 8.85
CA GLY A 138 -24.90 7.20 7.46
C GLY A 138 -24.42 8.61 7.08
N ARG A 139 -23.17 8.95 7.41
CA ARG A 139 -22.50 10.16 6.91
C ARG A 139 -21.77 9.81 5.61
N GLY A 140 -22.38 10.11 4.48
CA GLY A 140 -21.71 10.03 3.18
C GLY A 140 -22.69 9.94 2.01
N SER A 141 -22.78 11.01 1.23
CA SER A 141 -23.51 11.02 -0.05
C SER A 141 -22.70 10.38 -1.18
N ALA A 142 -21.37 10.22 -1.01
CA ALA A 142 -20.47 9.70 -2.01
C ALA A 142 -19.36 8.85 -1.36
N THR A 143 -18.94 7.81 -2.09
CA THR A 143 -17.66 7.16 -1.85
C THR A 143 -16.57 8.13 -2.32
N ALA A 144 -15.89 8.82 -1.41
CA ALA A 144 -14.61 9.42 -1.75
C ALA A 144 -13.57 8.30 -1.75
N GLN A 145 -13.12 7.89 -2.94
CA GLN A 145 -11.85 7.18 -3.06
C GLN A 145 -10.77 8.23 -2.79
N THR A 146 -10.14 8.15 -1.62
CA THR A 146 -8.81 8.74 -1.40
C THR A 146 -7.75 7.89 -2.08
#